data_AF-A0A101PQV4-F1
#
_entry.id   AF-A0A101PQV4-F1
#
_cell.length_a   1.000
_cell.length_b   1.000
_cell.length_c   1.000
_cell.angle_alpha   90.00
_cell.angle_beta   90.00
_cell.angle_gamma   90.00
#
_symmetry.space_group_name_H-M   'P 1'
#
loop_
_entity.id
_entity.type
_entity.pdbx_description
1 polymer ?
#
loop_
_entity_poly.entity_id
_entity_poly.type
_entity_poly.pdbx_seq_one_letter_code
_entity_poly.pdbx_strand_id
1 'polypeptide(L)'
;MDQANPFETPRTYSLHRAEYLVGFAVSTGLIIAHWSEIRWWPAIGLFLYIDLIGYIPGAIAFKRAKGRPIHKAYYVLYNVMHSLITQGAVVALWCWLIGPEWALLVIPFHLFGDRGLFGNFMKSFALPFEPVRQEGYLRLLDDLGLAHPKPVGHSGDPVPVGHLPAGRREPHRAVR
;
A
#
# COMPACT_ATOMS: atom_id res chain seq x y z
N MET A 1 6.05 1.18 -0.12
CA MET A 1 6.48 0.42 -1.29
C MET A 1 5.43 -0.64 -1.59
N ASP A 2 5.50 -1.33 -2.72
CA ASP A 2 4.50 -2.32 -3.12
C ASP A 2 5.15 -3.68 -3.39
N GLN A 3 4.35 -4.72 -3.58
CA GLN A 3 4.87 -6.07 -3.83
C GLN A 3 5.71 -6.20 -5.11
N ALA A 4 5.55 -5.30 -6.09
CA ALA A 4 6.35 -5.33 -7.31
C ALA A 4 7.71 -4.67 -7.13
N ASN A 5 7.80 -3.66 -6.25
CA ASN A 5 8.98 -2.85 -6.01
C ASN A 5 9.15 -2.56 -4.51
N PRO A 6 9.54 -3.56 -3.72
CA PRO A 6 9.68 -3.39 -2.28
C PRO A 6 10.93 -2.61 -1.89
N PHE A 7 11.92 -2.42 -2.79
CA PHE A 7 13.27 -1.87 -2.53
C PHE A 7 13.98 -2.38 -1.25
N GLU A 8 13.51 -3.52 -0.75
CA GLU A 8 14.17 -4.40 0.19
C GLU A 8 14.61 -5.65 -0.58
N THR A 9 15.61 -6.37 -0.07
CA THR A 9 15.92 -7.69 -0.62
C THR A 9 14.71 -8.62 -0.44
N PRO A 10 14.50 -9.64 -1.29
CA PRO A 10 13.33 -10.51 -1.19
C PRO A 10 13.16 -11.15 0.19
N ARG A 11 14.28 -11.48 0.86
CA ARG A 11 14.27 -12.07 2.20
C ARG A 11 13.89 -11.06 3.28
N THR A 12 14.47 -9.86 3.24
CA THR A 12 14.12 -8.77 4.17
C THR A 12 12.64 -8.40 4.02
N TYR A 13 12.16 -8.29 2.79
CA TYR A 13 10.75 -8.01 2.51
C TYR A 13 9.82 -9.09 3.03
N SER A 14 10.19 -10.37 2.89
CA SER A 14 9.40 -11.49 3.43
C SER A 14 9.33 -11.45 4.96
N LEU A 15 10.44 -11.12 5.63
CA LEU A 15 10.46 -10.96 7.09
C LEU A 15 9.62 -9.77 7.54
N HIS A 16 9.75 -8.63 6.87
CA HIS A 16 8.95 -7.44 7.16
C HIS A 16 7.44 -7.73 7.01
N ARG A 17 7.04 -8.46 5.97
CA ARG A 17 5.65 -8.92 5.82
C ARG A 17 5.21 -9.89 6.92
N ALA A 18 6.10 -10.75 7.40
CA ALA A 18 5.79 -11.71 8.45
C ALA A 18 5.40 -11.03 9.77
N GLU A 19 6.01 -9.89 10.11
CA GLU A 19 5.63 -9.10 11.29
C GLU A 19 4.16 -8.66 11.22
N TYR A 20 3.72 -8.16 10.06
CA TYR A 20 2.32 -7.79 9.83
C TYR A 20 1.41 -9.01 9.77
N LEU A 21 1.88 -10.15 9.25
CA LEU A 21 1.10 -11.38 9.23
C LEU A 21 0.78 -11.88 10.65
N VAL A 22 1.72 -11.72 11.60
CA VAL A 22 1.47 -12.02 13.02
C VAL A 22 0.39 -11.09 13.57
N GLY A 23 0.50 -9.77 13.33
CA GLY A 23 -0.53 -8.81 13.71
C GLY A 23 -1.90 -9.17 13.13
N PHE A 24 -1.95 -9.52 11.85
CA PHE A 24 -3.16 -9.95 11.17
C PHE A 24 -3.77 -11.20 11.81
N ALA A 25 -2.96 -12.21 12.11
CA ALA A 25 -3.39 -13.44 12.76
C ALA A 25 -3.96 -13.18 14.16
N VAL A 26 -3.31 -12.32 14.96
CA VAL A 26 -3.79 -11.93 16.28
C VAL A 26 -5.12 -11.18 16.19
N SER A 27 -5.24 -10.18 15.31
CA SER A 27 -6.49 -9.45 15.11
C SER A 27 -7.61 -10.38 14.65
N THR A 28 -7.32 -11.32 13.75
CA THR A 28 -8.29 -12.33 13.28
C THR A 28 -8.74 -13.23 14.43
N GLY A 29 -7.81 -13.75 15.24
CA GLY A 29 -8.13 -14.60 16.39
C GLY A 29 -9.02 -13.88 17.41
N LEU A 30 -8.74 -12.61 17.70
CA LEU A 30 -9.58 -11.80 18.60
C LEU A 30 -10.96 -11.50 18.00
N ILE A 31 -11.06 -11.23 16.70
CA ILE A 31 -12.35 -11.05 16.02
C ILE A 31 -13.20 -12.31 16.13
N ILE A 32 -12.59 -13.49 15.94
CA ILE A 32 -13.29 -14.78 16.07
C ILE A 32 -13.71 -15.00 17.54
N ALA A 33 -12.82 -14.76 18.50
CA ALA A 33 -13.09 -14.96 19.92
C ALA A 33 -14.23 -14.08 20.43
N HIS A 34 -14.35 -12.85 19.91
CA HIS A 34 -15.35 -11.86 20.33
C HIS A 34 -16.44 -11.62 19.28
N TRP A 35 -16.69 -12.59 18.40
CA TRP A 35 -17.55 -12.45 17.22
C TRP A 35 -18.95 -11.87 17.53
N SER A 36 -19.56 -12.33 18.62
CA SER A 36 -20.90 -11.90 19.06
C SER A 36 -20.91 -10.54 19.77
N GLU A 37 -19.75 -10.07 20.24
CA GLU A 37 -19.60 -8.79 20.93
C GLU A 37 -19.26 -7.65 19.95
N ILE A 38 -18.90 -7.98 18.71
CA ILE A 38 -18.58 -7.01 17.69
C ILE A 38 -19.85 -6.31 17.19
N ARG A 39 -19.83 -4.98 17.28
CA ARG A 39 -20.78 -4.13 16.58
C ARG A 39 -20.42 -4.10 15.09
N TRP A 40 -21.04 -4.99 14.33
CA TRP A 40 -20.70 -5.23 12.93
C TRP A 40 -20.90 -4.03 12.01
N TRP A 41 -21.91 -3.18 12.24
CA TRP A 41 -22.10 -1.98 11.42
C TRP A 41 -20.92 -0.99 11.53
N PRO A 42 -20.50 -0.56 12.75
CA PRO A 42 -19.23 0.13 12.94
C PRO A 42 -18.04 -0.59 12.31
N ALA A 43 -17.91 -1.90 12.54
CA ALA A 43 -16.77 -2.65 12.05
C ALA A 43 -16.67 -2.63 10.51
N ILE A 44 -17.77 -2.85 9.81
CA ILE A 44 -17.84 -2.77 8.34
C ILE A 44 -17.50 -1.34 7.86
N GLY A 45 -18.03 -0.31 8.53
CA GLY A 45 -17.72 1.08 8.19
C GLY A 45 -16.23 1.40 8.36
N LEU A 46 -15.64 1.00 9.49
CA LEU A 46 -14.23 1.19 9.81
C LEU A 46 -13.29 0.37 8.92
N PHE A 47 -13.74 -0.76 8.39
CA PHE A 47 -13.01 -1.52 7.37
C PHE A 47 -13.06 -0.78 6.03
N LEU A 48 -14.26 -0.49 5.52
CA LEU A 48 -14.44 0.03 4.17
C LEU A 48 -13.90 1.45 3.97
N TYR A 49 -14.02 2.34 4.96
CA TYR A 49 -13.68 3.75 4.76
C TYR A 49 -12.20 3.99 4.41
N ILE A 50 -11.30 3.10 4.86
CA ILE A 50 -9.86 3.16 4.58
C ILE A 50 -9.64 3.11 3.06
N ASP A 51 -10.29 2.18 2.37
CA ASP A 51 -10.15 2.00 0.92
C ASP A 51 -11.05 2.91 0.11
N LEU A 52 -12.29 3.13 0.55
CA LEU A 52 -13.23 4.01 -0.14
C LEU A 52 -12.67 5.43 -0.29
N ILE A 53 -11.93 5.92 0.71
CA ILE A 53 -11.28 7.23 0.69
C ILE A 53 -9.84 7.13 0.16
N GLY A 54 -9.09 6.13 0.61
CA GLY A 54 -7.65 6.05 0.37
C GLY A 54 -7.27 5.46 -0.98
N TYR A 55 -7.82 4.30 -1.33
CA TYR A 55 -7.34 3.50 -2.47
C TYR A 55 -8.19 3.66 -3.72
N ILE A 56 -9.50 3.44 -3.60
CA ILE A 56 -10.42 3.31 -4.74
C ILE A 56 -10.39 4.55 -5.66
N PRO A 57 -10.40 5.80 -5.16
CA PRO A 57 -10.34 6.97 -6.04
C PRO A 57 -9.08 7.00 -6.91
N GLY A 58 -7.93 6.62 -6.33
CA GLY A 58 -6.65 6.56 -7.04
C GLY A 58 -6.60 5.43 -8.05
N ALA A 59 -7.09 4.24 -7.70
CA ALA A 59 -7.14 3.08 -8.59
C ALA A 59 -8.03 3.36 -9.82
N ILE A 60 -9.21 3.97 -9.61
CA ILE A 60 -10.09 4.40 -10.70
C ILE A 60 -9.39 5.43 -11.58
N ALA A 61 -8.75 6.45 -10.99
CA ALA A 61 -8.02 7.46 -11.73
C ALA A 61 -6.89 6.85 -12.58
N PHE A 62 -6.11 5.93 -12.01
CA PHE A 62 -5.00 5.25 -12.70
C PHE A 62 -5.50 4.38 -13.87
N LYS A 63 -6.58 3.63 -13.66
CA LYS A 63 -7.22 2.84 -14.71
C LYS A 63 -7.74 3.72 -15.85
N ARG A 64 -8.40 4.83 -15.53
CA ARG A 64 -8.87 5.82 -16.53
C ARG A 64 -7.70 6.49 -17.26
N ALA A 65 -6.58 6.69 -16.58
CA ALA A 65 -5.36 7.23 -17.16
C ALA A 65 -4.60 6.22 -18.05
N LYS A 66 -5.03 4.95 -18.10
CA LYS A 66 -4.37 3.84 -18.83
C LYS A 66 -2.91 3.66 -18.42
N GLY A 67 -2.65 3.68 -17.11
CA GLY A 67 -1.30 3.50 -16.57
C GLY A 67 -0.42 4.74 -16.56
N ARG A 68 -0.89 5.87 -17.10
CA ARG A 68 -0.17 7.15 -17.04
C ARG A 68 -0.16 7.72 -15.61
N PRO A 69 0.84 8.57 -15.27
CA PRO A 69 0.89 9.24 -13.97
C PRO A 69 -0.42 9.97 -13.64
N ILE A 70 -0.87 9.83 -12.39
CA ILE A 70 -2.04 10.53 -11.84
C ILE A 70 -1.64 11.58 -10.81
N HIS A 71 -2.60 12.44 -10.44
CA HIS A 71 -2.37 13.51 -9.48
C HIS A 71 -1.89 12.97 -8.12
N LYS A 72 -0.93 13.66 -7.49
CA LYS A 72 -0.30 13.19 -6.24
C LYS A 72 -1.25 13.22 -5.03
N ALA A 73 -2.37 13.93 -5.11
CA ALA A 73 -3.41 13.88 -4.08
C ALA A 73 -3.92 12.46 -3.82
N TYR A 74 -4.02 11.60 -4.84
CA TYR A 74 -4.43 10.19 -4.63
C TYR A 74 -3.41 9.40 -3.80
N TYR A 75 -2.13 9.72 -3.92
CA TYR A 75 -1.07 9.12 -3.10
C TYR A 75 -1.15 9.62 -1.66
N VAL A 76 -1.45 10.90 -1.46
CA VAL A 76 -1.69 11.48 -0.12
C VAL A 76 -2.89 10.81 0.52
N LEU A 77 -4.03 10.72 -0.17
CA LEU A 77 -5.24 10.04 0.34
C LEU A 77 -4.92 8.61 0.76
N TYR A 78 -4.28 7.83 -0.12
CA TYR A 78 -3.88 6.47 0.21
C TYR A 78 -3.00 6.43 1.46
N ASN A 79 -1.90 7.20 1.48
CA ASN A 79 -0.92 7.14 2.56
C ASN A 79 -1.48 7.62 3.89
N VAL A 80 -2.34 8.64 3.89
CA VAL A 80 -3.03 9.10 5.09
C VAL A 80 -3.98 8.02 5.60
N MET A 81 -4.84 7.47 4.74
CA MET A 81 -5.82 6.46 5.17
C MET A 81 -5.16 5.16 5.60
N HIS A 82 -4.08 4.74 4.96
CA HIS A 82 -3.36 3.51 5.29
C HIS A 82 -2.27 3.70 6.36
N SER A 83 -2.10 4.91 6.91
CA SER A 83 -1.10 5.18 7.95
C SER A 83 -1.53 4.59 9.28
N LEU A 84 -0.62 3.85 9.95
CA LEU A 84 -0.84 3.41 11.33
C LEU A 84 -0.97 4.59 12.29
N ILE A 85 -0.36 5.75 11.98
CA ILE A 85 -0.48 6.95 12.81
C ILE A 85 -1.91 7.50 12.74
N THR A 86 -2.44 7.66 11.52
CA THR A 86 -3.80 8.15 11.31
C THR A 86 -4.83 7.18 11.88
N GLN A 87 -4.67 5.89 11.62
CA GLN A 87 -5.58 4.87 12.15
C GLN A 87 -5.48 4.73 13.68
N GLY A 88 -4.28 4.86 14.25
CA GLY A 88 -4.09 4.93 15.71
C GLY A 88 -4.80 6.14 16.33
N ALA A 89 -4.75 7.30 15.66
CA ALA A 89 -5.50 8.49 16.10
C ALA A 89 -7.02 8.28 16.04
N VAL A 90 -7.52 7.62 14.98
CA VAL A 90 -8.95 7.26 14.86
C VAL A 90 -9.37 6.32 15.99
N VAL A 91 -8.59 5.26 16.25
CA VAL A 91 -8.85 4.32 17.37
C VAL A 91 -8.83 5.06 18.71
N ALA A 92 -7.81 5.89 18.97
CA ALA A 92 -7.70 6.64 20.22
C ALA A 92 -8.88 7.61 20.43
N LEU A 93 -9.26 8.33 19.36
CA LEU A 93 -10.40 9.24 19.40
C LEU A 93 -11.72 8.49 19.64
N TRP A 94 -11.90 7.33 19.01
CA TRP A 94 -13.06 6.48 19.23
C TRP A 94 -13.13 5.98 20.67
N CYS A 95 -12.01 5.46 21.19
CA CYS A 95 -11.93 5.03 22.59
C CYS A 95 -12.25 6.17 23.57
N TRP A 96 -11.88 7.41 23.24
CA TRP A 96 -12.18 8.58 24.09
C TRP A 96 -13.66 8.99 24.04
N LEU A 97 -14.28 8.98 22.85
CA LEU A 97 -15.65 9.51 22.67
C LEU A 97 -16.75 8.46 22.87
N ILE A 98 -16.49 7.21 22.50
CA ILE A 98 -17.47 6.11 22.47
C ILE A 98 -17.10 5.03 23.47
N GLY A 99 -15.81 4.85 23.74
CA GLY A 99 -15.26 3.79 24.57
C GLY A 99 -14.57 2.69 23.74
N PRO A 100 -13.71 1.89 24.37
CA PRO A 100 -13.07 0.77 23.69
C PRO A 100 -14.10 -0.31 23.34
N GLU A 101 -14.04 -0.80 22.10
CA GLU A 101 -14.90 -1.90 21.64
C GLU A 101 -14.19 -2.79 20.62
N TRP A 102 -14.64 -4.03 20.50
CA TRP A 102 -14.06 -5.04 19.62
C TRP A 102 -14.18 -4.71 18.13
N ALA A 103 -15.15 -3.86 17.74
CA ALA A 103 -15.27 -3.40 16.36
C ALA A 103 -14.01 -2.70 15.85
N LEU A 104 -13.22 -2.08 16.74
CA LEU A 104 -11.97 -1.41 16.35
C LEU A 104 -10.89 -2.38 15.85
N LEU A 105 -11.00 -3.69 16.10
CA LEU A 105 -10.07 -4.70 15.61
C LEU A 105 -10.05 -4.83 14.08
N VAL A 106 -11.09 -4.40 13.38
CA VAL A 106 -11.07 -4.40 11.90
C VAL A 106 -10.04 -3.44 11.31
N ILE A 107 -9.64 -2.40 12.04
CA ILE A 107 -8.62 -1.44 11.59
C ILE A 107 -7.24 -2.11 11.51
N PRO A 108 -6.69 -2.72 12.58
CA PRO A 108 -5.44 -3.47 12.48
C PRO A 108 -5.61 -4.69 11.56
N PHE A 109 -6.75 -5.38 11.56
CA PHE A 109 -7.01 -6.47 10.60
C PHE A 109 -6.83 -6.01 9.14
N HIS A 110 -7.39 -4.87 8.74
CA HIS A 110 -7.26 -4.31 7.40
C HIS A 110 -5.80 -3.98 7.08
N LEU A 111 -5.17 -3.12 7.90
CA LEU A 111 -3.83 -2.63 7.62
C LEU A 111 -2.75 -3.71 7.67
N PHE A 112 -2.92 -4.69 8.56
CA PHE A 112 -2.00 -5.83 8.67
C PHE A 112 -2.25 -6.85 7.57
N GLY A 113 -3.50 -7.02 7.13
CA GLY A 113 -3.82 -7.81 5.94
C GLY A 113 -3.14 -7.24 4.69
N ASP A 114 -3.24 -5.93 4.47
CA ASP A 114 -2.59 -5.27 3.32
C ASP A 114 -1.09 -5.48 3.27
N ARG A 115 -0.41 -5.31 4.41
CA ARG A 115 1.05 -5.44 4.47
C ARG A 115 1.51 -6.88 4.52
N GLY A 116 0.86 -7.71 5.33
CA GLY A 116 1.23 -9.11 5.51
C GLY A 116 0.86 -9.97 4.31
N LEU A 117 -0.42 -9.97 3.91
CA LEU A 117 -0.94 -10.84 2.86
C LEU A 117 -0.65 -10.29 1.46
N PHE A 118 -0.91 -9.00 1.22
CA PHE A 118 -0.79 -8.42 -0.12
C PHE A 118 0.58 -7.79 -0.37
N GLY A 119 1.29 -7.36 0.68
CA GLY A 119 2.58 -6.68 0.53
C GLY A 119 2.44 -5.20 0.14
N ASN A 120 1.25 -4.62 0.32
CA ASN A 120 0.96 -3.22 0.06
C ASN A 120 1.32 -2.36 1.27
N PHE A 121 2.34 -1.50 1.12
CA PHE A 121 2.71 -0.49 2.12
C PHE A 121 2.34 0.90 1.59
N MET A 122 2.90 1.95 2.21
CA MET A 122 2.72 3.33 1.75
C MET A 122 3.13 3.48 0.28
N LYS A 123 2.30 4.14 -0.53
CA LYS A 123 2.63 4.44 -1.92
C LYS A 123 3.80 5.42 -1.98
N SER A 124 4.81 5.07 -2.78
CA SER A 124 5.89 5.99 -3.10
C SER A 124 5.39 7.03 -4.10
N PHE A 125 5.65 8.31 -3.84
CA PHE A 125 5.35 9.37 -4.81
C PHE A 125 6.17 9.25 -6.10
N ALA A 126 7.27 8.49 -6.09
CA ALA A 126 8.14 8.30 -7.24
C ALA A 126 7.69 7.14 -8.15
N LEU A 127 6.76 6.30 -7.71
CA LEU A 127 6.29 5.13 -8.46
C LEU A 127 4.88 5.33 -9.02
N PRO A 128 4.47 4.54 -10.02
CA PRO A 128 3.07 4.45 -10.44
C PRO A 128 2.14 4.12 -9.26
N PHE A 129 0.88 4.54 -9.35
CA PHE A 129 -0.07 4.35 -8.25
C PHE A 129 -0.40 2.87 -8.05
N GLU A 130 -0.69 2.16 -9.14
CA GLU A 130 -0.76 0.70 -9.11
C GLU A 130 0.64 0.08 -9.25
N PRO A 131 0.90 -1.08 -8.64
CA PRO A 131 2.19 -1.76 -8.71
C PRO A 131 2.57 -2.09 -10.15
N VAL A 132 3.65 -1.50 -10.63
CA VAL A 132 4.27 -1.82 -11.93
C VAL A 132 5.75 -2.04 -11.68
N ARG A 133 6.30 -3.19 -12.09
CA ARG A 133 7.70 -3.51 -11.84
C ARG A 133 8.64 -2.50 -12.47
N GLN A 134 9.65 -2.07 -11.73
CA GLN A 134 10.63 -1.07 -12.16
C GLN A 134 11.98 -1.72 -12.43
N GLU A 135 12.63 -1.32 -13.52
CA GLU A 135 14.00 -1.73 -13.84
C GLU A 135 15.00 -1.30 -12.76
N GLY A 136 14.74 -0.19 -12.07
CA GLY A 136 15.57 0.25 -10.94
C GLY A 136 15.66 -0.77 -9.81
N TYR A 137 14.55 -1.46 -9.50
CA TYR A 137 14.56 -2.51 -8.49
C TYR A 137 15.31 -3.76 -8.99
N LEU A 138 15.15 -4.13 -10.26
CA LEU A 138 15.87 -5.27 -10.84
C LEU A 138 17.38 -5.04 -10.84
N ARG A 139 17.84 -3.85 -11.23
CA ARG A 139 19.26 -3.48 -11.17
C ARG A 139 19.83 -3.57 -9.77
N LEU A 140 19.08 -3.13 -8.75
CA LEU A 140 19.49 -3.29 -7.35
C LEU A 140 19.69 -4.78 -6.99
N LEU A 141 18.84 -5.68 -7.48
CA LEU A 141 19.01 -7.11 -7.22
C LEU A 141 20.22 -7.68 -7.95
N ASP A 142 20.45 -7.28 -9.21
CA ASP A 142 21.62 -7.67 -9.99
C ASP A 142 22.92 -7.25 -9.30
N ASP A 143 23.00 -5.99 -8.84
CA ASP A 143 24.15 -5.44 -8.14
C ASP A 143 24.44 -6.18 -6.82
N LEU A 144 23.41 -6.74 -6.19
CA LEU A 144 23.52 -7.55 -4.97
C LEU A 144 23.71 -9.06 -5.25
N GLY A 145 23.74 -9.49 -6.52
CA GLY A 145 23.85 -10.89 -6.91
C GLY A 145 22.64 -11.75 -6.49
N LEU A 146 21.45 -11.15 -6.39
CA LEU A 146 20.23 -11.80 -5.94
C LEU A 146 19.35 -12.21 -7.12
N ALA A 147 18.71 -13.38 -7.01
CA ALA A 147 17.75 -13.85 -7.99
C ALA A 147 16.52 -12.93 -8.05
N HIS A 148 16.01 -12.70 -9.26
CA HIS A 148 14.82 -11.89 -9.46
C HIS A 148 13.56 -12.61 -8.94
N PRO A 149 12.71 -11.94 -8.16
CA PRO A 149 11.46 -12.52 -7.70
C PRO A 149 10.49 -12.72 -8.87
N LYS A 150 9.58 -13.69 -8.73
CA LYS A 150 8.53 -13.96 -9.72
C LYS A 150 7.76 -12.68 -10.04
N PRO A 151 7.36 -12.48 -11.30
CA PRO A 151 6.54 -11.33 -11.64
C PRO A 151 5.22 -11.33 -10.87
N VAL A 152 4.93 -10.22 -10.19
CA VAL A 152 3.60 -9.87 -9.68
C VAL A 152 2.95 -9.01 -10.74
N GLY A 153 1.95 -9.54 -11.44
CA GLY A 153 1.33 -8.89 -12.60
C GLY A 153 0.69 -9.89 -13.57
N HIS A 154 -0.30 -9.43 -14.33
CA HIS A 154 -0.88 -10.18 -15.45
C HIS A 154 -0.12 -9.84 -16.74
N SER A 155 0.01 -10.80 -17.65
CA SER A 155 0.61 -10.58 -18.97
C SER A 155 -0.11 -9.44 -19.71
N GLY A 156 0.54 -8.28 -19.83
CA GLY A 156 -0.03 -7.07 -20.43
C GLY A 156 0.07 -5.80 -19.58
N ASP A 157 0.71 -5.85 -18.40
CA ASP A 157 0.94 -4.66 -17.59
C ASP A 157 1.66 -3.55 -18.38
N PRO A 158 1.24 -2.27 -18.22
CA PRO A 158 1.83 -1.17 -18.96
C PRO A 158 3.33 -1.07 -18.71
N VAL A 159 4.08 -0.71 -19.76
CA VAL A 159 5.53 -0.46 -19.68
C VAL A 159 5.81 0.47 -18.50
N PRO A 160 6.83 0.18 -17.69
CA PRO A 160 7.16 1.00 -16.53
C PRO A 160 7.31 2.45 -16.95
N VAL A 161 6.31 3.27 -16.64
CA VAL A 161 6.45 4.72 -16.70
C VAL A 161 7.23 5.10 -15.46
N GLY A 162 8.54 4.86 -15.51
CA GLY A 162 9.46 5.50 -14.60
C GLY A 162 9.12 6.98 -14.56
N HIS A 163 9.18 7.59 -13.38
CA HIS A 163 9.03 9.03 -13.26
C HIS A 163 9.95 9.67 -14.31
N LEU A 164 9.40 10.48 -15.22
CA LEU A 164 10.24 11.40 -15.98
C LEU A 164 11.02 12.17 -14.91
N PRO A 165 12.36 12.06 -14.86
CA PRO A 165 13.13 12.75 -13.84
C PRO A 165 12.77 14.23 -13.93
N ALA A 166 12.54 14.86 -12.77
CA ALA A 166 12.45 16.30 -12.69
C ALA A 166 13.81 16.85 -13.18
N GLY A 167 13.89 17.17 -14.47
CA GLY A 167 15.08 17.71 -15.11
C GLY A 167 16.15 16.69 -15.51
N ARG A 168 15.91 15.92 -16.57
CA ARG A 168 16.90 15.91 -17.66
C ARG A 168 16.37 16.84 -18.73
N ARG A 169 16.47 18.15 -18.50
CA ARG A 169 16.47 19.10 -19.61
C ARG A 169 17.69 18.72 -20.42
N GLU A 170 17.49 18.10 -21.58
CA GLU A 170 18.58 18.02 -22.53
C GLU A 170 19.09 19.46 -22.74
N PRO A 171 20.40 19.73 -22.66
CA PRO A 171 20.90 21.01 -23.08
C PRO A 171 20.46 21.16 -24.53
N HIS A 172 19.65 22.20 -24.79
CA HIS A 172 19.23 22.60 -26.12
C HIS A 172 20.47 22.54 -27.01
N ARG A 173 20.54 21.52 -27.87
CA ARG A 173 21.57 21.45 -28.90
C ARG A 173 21.23 22.62 -29.81
N ALA A 174 21.91 23.75 -29.61
CA ALA A 174 21.85 24.87 -30.52
C ALA A 174 22.25 24.32 -31.90
N VAL A 175 21.25 24.13 -32.75
CA VAL A 175 21.47 23.83 -34.16
C VAL A 175 21.93 25.15 -34.77
N ARG A 176 23.25 25.19 -35.00
CA ARG A 176 24.04 26.03 -35.93
C ARG A 176 23.56 27.45 -36.19
#